data_AF-A0A242BBF5-F1
#
_entry.id   AF-A0A242BBF5-F1
#
_cell.length_a   1.000
_cell.length_b   1.000
_cell.length_c   1.000
_cell.angle_alpha   90.00
_cell.angle_beta   90.00
_cell.angle_gamma   90.00
#
_symmetry.space_group_name_H-M   'P 1'
#
loop_
_entity.id
_entity.type
_entity.pdbx_description
1 polymer ?
#
loop_
_entity_poly.entity_id
_entity_poly.type
_entity_poly.pdbx_seq_one_letter_code
_entity_poly.pdbx_strand_id
1 'polypeptide(L)'
;MEQEIRRKIEETEEIYRKNRVALENHLDYLSNEQRKFQRYLENISVQINATAKHYETNPPKNKRAVYRLLEQASEESRQRTRATQRNLEERLRENQSIYNKKIRQYEEEYRKSKREGESYV
;
A
#
# COMPACT_ATOMS: atom_id res chain seq x y z
N MET A 1 4.28 32.26 -20.70
CA MET A 1 3.21 31.24 -20.81
C MET A 1 3.77 29.85 -21.04
N GLU A 2 4.51 29.59 -22.14
CA GLU A 2 5.10 28.25 -22.42
C GLU A 2 6.05 27.72 -21.32
N GLN A 3 6.97 28.55 -20.82
CA GLN A 3 7.88 28.16 -19.72
C GLN A 3 7.14 27.87 -18.41
N GLU A 4 6.06 28.61 -18.13
CA GLU A 4 5.25 28.41 -16.92
C GLU A 4 4.49 27.08 -16.97
N ILE A 5 3.93 26.73 -18.14
CA ILE A 5 3.25 25.44 -18.35
C ILE A 5 4.23 24.27 -18.21
N ARG A 6 5.44 24.39 -18.77
CA ARG A 6 6.49 23.37 -18.60
C ARG A 6 6.83 23.16 -17.12
N ARG A 7 7.02 24.25 -16.38
CA ARG A 7 7.26 24.18 -14.93
C ARG A 7 6.11 23.50 -14.18
N LYS A 8 4.84 23.80 -14.51
CA LYS A 8 3.67 23.14 -13.90
C LYS A 8 3.62 21.64 -14.18
N ILE A 9 4.02 21.22 -15.39
CA ILE A 9 4.13 19.80 -15.75
C ILE A 9 5.22 19.12 -14.92
N GLU A 10 6.42 19.70 -14.87
CA GLU A 10 7.55 19.16 -14.10
C GLU A 10 7.22 19.04 -12.61
N GLU A 11 6.64 20.07 -12.01
CA GLU A 11 6.19 20.04 -10.60
C GLU A 11 5.14 18.94 -10.38
N THR A 12 4.22 18.74 -11.32
CA THR A 12 3.17 17.72 -11.23
C THR A 12 3.73 16.30 -11.40
N GLU A 13 4.69 16.09 -12.29
CA GLU A 13 5.41 14.82 -12.45
C GLU A 13 6.17 14.45 -11.18
N GLU A 14 6.86 15.42 -10.58
CA GLU A 14 7.64 15.21 -9.36
C GLU A 14 6.74 14.84 -8.18
N ILE A 15 5.62 15.55 -8.00
CA ILE A 15 4.62 15.22 -6.97
C ILE A 15 4.05 13.82 -7.21
N TYR A 16 3.67 13.51 -8.45
CA TYR A 16 3.13 12.20 -8.80
C TYR A 16 4.13 11.08 -8.47
N ARG A 17 5.39 11.23 -8.86
CA ARG A 17 6.46 10.24 -8.59
C ARG A 17 6.68 10.06 -7.10
N LYS A 18 6.82 11.15 -6.34
CA LYS A 18 7.01 11.09 -4.88
C LYS A 18 5.85 10.36 -4.20
N ASN A 19 4.62 10.70 -4.56
CA ASN A 19 3.43 10.05 -4.01
C ASN A 19 3.36 8.56 -4.38
N ARG A 20 3.67 8.22 -5.63
CA ARG A 20 3.66 6.83 -6.10
C ARG A 20 4.67 5.99 -5.35
N VAL A 21 5.93 6.44 -5.28
CA VAL A 21 7.01 5.74 -4.57
C VAL A 21 6.66 5.59 -3.08
N ALA A 22 6.12 6.63 -2.45
CA ALA A 22 5.69 6.53 -1.06
C ALA A 22 4.62 5.46 -0.87
N LEU A 23 3.60 5.41 -1.73
CA LEU A 23 2.53 4.41 -1.66
C LEU A 23 3.03 2.99 -1.94
N GLU A 24 3.91 2.82 -2.93
CA GLU A 24 4.57 1.53 -3.26
C GLU A 24 5.39 1.03 -2.06
N ASN A 25 6.19 1.90 -1.44
CA ASN A 25 6.94 1.56 -0.23
C ASN A 25 6.05 1.12 0.94
N HIS A 26 4.87 1.75 1.10
CA HIS A 26 3.91 1.33 2.14
C HIS A 26 3.32 -0.05 1.85
N LEU A 27 3.06 -0.39 0.59
CA LEU A 27 2.59 -1.73 0.20
C LEU A 27 3.65 -2.79 0.50
N ASP A 28 4.91 -2.51 0.15
CA ASP A 28 6.03 -3.42 0.43
C ASP A 28 6.24 -3.60 1.94
N TYR A 29 6.19 -2.52 2.70
CA TYR A 29 6.25 -2.57 4.16
C TYR A 29 5.12 -3.42 4.73
N LEU A 30 3.88 -3.18 4.30
CA LEU A 30 2.70 -3.95 4.74
C LEU A 30 2.84 -5.45 4.44
N SER A 31 3.33 -5.79 3.24
CA SER A 31 3.59 -7.19 2.85
C SER A 31 4.64 -7.84 3.74
N ASN A 32 5.72 -7.11 4.05
CA ASN A 32 6.78 -7.60 4.92
C ASN A 32 6.32 -7.80 6.36
N GLU A 33 5.56 -6.85 6.91
CA GLU A 33 4.99 -6.98 8.27
C GLU A 33 3.99 -8.13 8.35
N GLN A 34 3.15 -8.32 7.34
CA GLN A 34 2.25 -9.49 7.28
C GLN A 34 3.03 -10.80 7.31
N ARG A 35 4.11 -10.92 6.52
CA ARG A 35 4.96 -12.12 6.51
C ARG A 35 5.63 -12.35 7.86
N LYS A 36 6.16 -11.31 8.51
CA LYS A 36 6.76 -11.41 9.84
C LYS A 36 5.74 -11.89 10.88
N PHE A 37 4.54 -11.34 10.84
CA PHE A 37 3.47 -11.71 11.77
C PHE A 37 3.05 -13.18 11.60
N GLN A 38 2.88 -13.66 10.37
CA GLN A 38 2.55 -15.08 10.15
C GLN A 38 3.64 -16.01 10.67
N ARG A 39 4.92 -15.71 10.40
CA ARG A 39 6.05 -16.47 10.97
C ARG A 39 6.04 -16.46 12.50
N TYR A 40 5.66 -15.34 13.12
CA TYR A 40 5.54 -15.26 14.57
C TYR A 40 4.45 -16.19 15.11
N LEU A 41 3.28 -16.26 14.48
CA LEU A 41 2.21 -17.21 14.85
C LEU A 41 2.63 -18.67 14.65
N GLU A 42 3.36 -18.97 13.58
CA GLU A 42 3.95 -20.29 13.33
C GLU A 42 4.93 -20.68 14.43
N ASN A 43 5.83 -19.77 14.82
CA ASN A 43 6.78 -20.00 15.91
C ASN A 43 6.09 -20.29 17.24
N ILE A 44 5.02 -19.56 17.57
CA ILE A 44 4.21 -19.84 18.77
C ILE A 44 3.61 -21.25 18.68
N SER A 45 3.08 -21.62 17.52
CA SER A 45 2.50 -22.96 17.29
C SER A 45 3.52 -24.07 17.51
N VAL A 46 4.76 -23.87 17.06
CA VAL A 46 5.89 -24.81 17.27
C VAL A 46 6.23 -24.91 18.77
N GLN A 47 6.33 -23.78 19.47
CA GLN A 47 6.64 -23.78 20.90
C GLN A 47 5.55 -24.47 21.74
N ILE A 48 4.27 -24.24 21.44
CA ILE A 48 3.16 -24.95 22.11
C ILE A 48 3.31 -26.45 21.97
N ASN A 49 3.69 -26.93 20.78
CA ASN A 49 3.89 -28.35 20.53
C ASN A 49 5.10 -28.90 21.29
N ALA A 50 6.21 -28.16 21.34
CA ALA A 50 7.39 -28.55 22.11
C ALA A 50 7.08 -28.65 23.60
N THR A 51 6.41 -27.64 24.17
CA THR A 51 6.01 -27.62 25.57
C THR A 51 5.04 -28.75 25.91
N ALA A 52 4.07 -29.03 25.03
CA ALA A 52 3.12 -30.13 25.25
C ALA A 52 3.81 -31.51 25.27
N LYS A 53 4.86 -31.73 24.46
CA LYS A 53 5.69 -32.94 24.50
C LYS A 53 6.55 -33.03 25.76
N HIS A 54 7.04 -31.89 26.26
CA HIS A 54 7.86 -31.87 27.46
C HIS A 54 7.07 -32.25 28.74
N TYR A 55 5.79 -31.89 28.81
CA TYR A 55 4.90 -32.19 29.94
C TYR A 55 3.92 -33.34 29.65
N GLU A 56 4.39 -34.43 29.02
CA GLU A 56 3.56 -35.60 28.66
C GLU A 56 2.70 -36.15 29.81
N THR A 57 3.19 -36.06 31.05
CA THR A 57 2.48 -36.49 32.28
C THR A 57 1.38 -35.53 32.75
N ASN A 58 1.45 -34.24 32.40
CA ASN A 58 0.46 -33.21 32.75
C ASN A 58 0.33 -32.21 31.59
N PRO A 59 -0.29 -32.61 30.46
CA PRO A 59 -0.36 -31.76 29.28
C PRO A 59 -1.15 -30.47 29.58
N PRO A 60 -0.76 -29.34 28.97
CA PRO A 60 -1.46 -28.07 29.17
C PRO A 60 -2.94 -28.20 28.75
N LYS A 61 -3.84 -27.98 29.72
CA LYS A 61 -5.28 -28.26 29.63
C LYS A 61 -6.02 -27.48 28.52
N ASN A 62 -5.41 -26.45 27.92
CA ASN A 62 -6.07 -25.53 27.00
C ASN A 62 -5.44 -25.40 25.60
N LYS A 63 -4.68 -26.40 25.13
CA LYS A 63 -4.04 -26.39 23.80
C LYS A 63 -4.99 -26.01 22.65
N ARG A 64 -6.23 -26.50 22.66
CA ARG A 64 -7.27 -26.15 21.67
C ARG A 64 -7.73 -24.70 21.73
N ALA A 65 -7.74 -24.08 22.91
CA ALA A 65 -8.08 -22.67 23.05
C ALA A 65 -6.96 -21.79 22.47
N VAL A 66 -5.71 -22.16 22.69
CA VAL A 66 -4.56 -21.43 22.14
C VAL A 66 -4.52 -21.49 20.61
N TYR A 67 -4.74 -22.66 19.99
CA TYR A 67 -4.82 -22.73 18.52
C TYR A 67 -5.97 -21.92 17.93
N ARG A 68 -7.14 -21.89 18.59
CA ARG A 68 -8.25 -21.03 18.16
C ARG A 68 -7.87 -19.55 18.19
N LEU A 69 -7.15 -19.11 19.21
CA LEU A 69 -6.65 -17.72 19.28
C LEU A 69 -5.63 -17.42 18.17
N LEU A 70 -4.72 -18.35 17.87
CA LEU A 70 -3.75 -18.19 16.78
C LEU A 70 -4.43 -18.11 15.40
N GLU A 71 -5.46 -18.94 15.18
CA GLU A 71 -6.25 -18.91 13.96
C GLU A 71 -7.03 -17.59 13.82
N GLN A 72 -7.68 -17.15 14.90
CA GLN A 72 -8.37 -15.85 14.95
C GLN A 72 -7.41 -14.69 14.66
N ALA A 73 -6.23 -14.69 15.28
CA ALA A 73 -5.21 -13.67 15.03
C ALA A 73 -4.70 -13.69 13.57
N SER A 74 -4.50 -14.87 12.99
CA SER A 74 -4.10 -15.01 11.58
C SER A 74 -5.16 -14.46 10.65
N GLU A 75 -6.44 -14.78 10.88
CA GLU A 75 -7.55 -14.31 10.04
C GLU A 75 -7.76 -12.80 10.17
N GLU A 76 -7.77 -12.28 11.40
CA GLU A 76 -7.88 -10.84 11.65
C GLU A 76 -6.74 -10.07 10.99
N SER A 77 -5.50 -10.57 11.08
CA SER A 77 -4.36 -9.98 10.38
C SER A 77 -4.58 -9.94 8.87
N ARG A 78 -5.03 -11.06 8.26
CA ARG A 78 -5.30 -11.08 6.81
C ARG A 78 -6.38 -10.09 6.41
N GLN A 79 -7.45 -9.99 7.19
CA GLN A 79 -8.55 -9.05 6.90
C GLN A 79 -8.08 -7.61 6.98
N ARG A 80 -7.38 -7.23 8.06
CA ARG A 80 -6.82 -5.89 8.24
C ARG A 80 -5.82 -5.55 7.15
N THR A 81 -4.87 -6.45 6.85
CA THR A 81 -3.88 -6.26 5.78
C THR A 81 -4.55 -6.08 4.42
N ARG A 82 -5.55 -6.90 4.08
CA ARG A 82 -6.30 -6.75 2.80
C ARG A 82 -7.03 -5.41 2.73
N ALA A 83 -7.65 -4.97 3.82
CA ALA A 83 -8.35 -3.68 3.87
C ALA A 83 -7.37 -2.52 3.64
N THR A 84 -6.22 -2.53 4.33
CA THR A 84 -5.18 -1.51 4.14
C THR A 84 -4.59 -1.55 2.74
N GLN A 85 -4.31 -2.74 2.20
CA GLN A 85 -3.81 -2.91 0.84
C GLN A 85 -4.77 -2.29 -0.18
N ARG A 86 -6.06 -2.60 -0.10
CA ARG A 86 -7.08 -2.03 -1.00
C ARG A 86 -7.12 -0.51 -0.93
N ASN A 87 -7.00 0.08 0.27
CA ASN A 87 -6.96 1.53 0.43
C ASN A 87 -5.71 2.13 -0.24
N LEU A 88 -4.54 1.51 -0.09
CA LEU A 88 -3.32 1.97 -0.75
C LEU A 88 -3.41 1.86 -2.29
N GLU A 89 -3.99 0.78 -2.80
CA GLU A 89 -4.26 0.59 -4.24
C GLU A 89 -5.27 1.60 -4.80
N GLU A 90 -6.29 1.96 -4.02
CA GLU A 90 -7.23 3.04 -4.34
C GLU A 90 -6.51 4.38 -4.42
N ARG A 91 -5.68 4.71 -3.42
CA ARG A 91 -4.88 5.94 -3.41
C ARG A 91 -3.89 6.02 -4.58
N LEU A 92 -3.32 4.89 -5.01
CA LEU A 92 -2.49 4.83 -6.21
C LEU A 92 -3.29 5.19 -7.47
N ARG A 93 -4.49 4.62 -7.62
CA ARG A 93 -5.39 4.92 -8.73
C ARG A 93 -5.82 6.39 -8.72
N GLU A 94 -6.14 6.94 -7.56
CA GLU A 94 -6.45 8.36 -7.39
C GLU A 94 -5.28 9.26 -7.77
N ASN A 95 -4.08 8.96 -7.28
CA ASN A 95 -2.85 9.72 -7.61
C ASN A 95 -2.60 9.72 -9.13
N GLN A 96 -2.79 8.59 -9.80
CA GLN A 96 -2.68 8.50 -11.26
C GLN A 96 -3.79 9.28 -11.98
N SER A 97 -5.03 9.21 -11.50
CA SER A 97 -6.16 9.95 -12.06
C SER A 97 -5.94 11.47 -11.99
N ILE A 98 -5.50 11.96 -10.82
CA ILE A 98 -5.19 13.37 -10.59
C ILE A 98 -4.06 13.83 -11.50
N TYR A 99 -2.99 13.05 -11.60
CA TYR A 99 -1.86 13.32 -12.50
C TYR A 99 -2.35 13.46 -13.96
N ASN A 100 -3.06 12.46 -14.47
CA ASN A 100 -3.55 12.44 -15.85
C ASN A 100 -4.47 13.65 -16.14
N LYS A 101 -5.34 14.02 -15.19
CA LYS A 101 -6.22 15.18 -15.33
C LYS A 101 -5.43 16.47 -15.45
N LYS A 102 -4.44 16.69 -14.58
CA LYS A 102 -3.61 17.90 -14.58
C LYS A 102 -2.76 18.02 -15.85
N ILE A 103 -2.11 16.93 -16.27
CA ILE A 103 -1.31 16.93 -17.51
C ILE A 103 -2.18 17.29 -18.72
N ARG A 104 -3.37 16.69 -18.86
CA ARG A 104 -4.29 17.04 -19.95
C ARG A 104 -4.70 18.51 -19.92
N GLN A 105 -4.98 19.06 -18.74
CA GLN A 105 -5.31 20.48 -18.60
C GLN A 105 -4.17 21.37 -19.07
N TYR A 106 -2.93 21.08 -18.66
CA TYR A 106 -1.76 21.85 -19.07
C TYR A 106 -1.47 21.74 -20.58
N GLU A 107 -1.66 20.56 -21.17
CA GLU A 107 -1.55 20.37 -22.62
C GLU A 107 -2.61 21.18 -23.39
N GLU A 108 -3.86 21.23 -22.89
CA GLU A 108 -4.92 22.04 -23.49
C GLU A 108 -4.65 23.54 -23.38
N GLU A 109 -4.19 24.01 -22.21
CA GLU A 109 -3.74 25.40 -22.00
C GLU A 109 -2.62 25.77 -22.96
N TYR A 110 -1.66 24.87 -23.16
CA TYR A 110 -0.55 25.06 -24.09
C TYR A 110 -1.04 25.19 -25.55
N ARG A 111 -1.93 24.29 -25.98
CA ARG A 111 -2.50 24.32 -27.34
C ARG A 111 -3.30 25.60 -27.59
N LYS A 112 -4.09 26.06 -26.60
CA LYS A 112 -4.84 27.33 -26.71
C LYS A 112 -3.89 28.52 -26.83
N SER A 113 -2.86 28.58 -25.99
CA SER A 113 -1.83 29.62 -26.05
C SER A 113 -1.13 29.71 -27.40
N LYS A 114 -0.82 28.57 -28.03
CA LYS A 114 -0.23 28.51 -29.38
C LYS A 114 -1.18 29.05 -30.45
N ARG A 115 -2.45 28.62 -30.43
CA ARG A 115 -3.48 29.07 -31.40
C ARG A 115 -3.80 30.57 -31.28
N GLU A 116 -3.85 31.09 -30.07
CA GLU A 116 -4.06 32.53 -29.84
C GLU A 116 -2.84 33.34 -30.30
N GLY A 117 -1.62 32.84 -30.12
CA GLY A 117 -0.40 33.49 -30.63
C GLY A 117 -0.30 33.50 -32.17
N GLU A 118 -0.86 32.50 -32.85
CA GLU A 118 -0.93 32.42 -34.31
C GLU A 118 -2.02 33.32 -34.91
N SER A 119 -3.05 33.69 -34.15
CA SER A 119 -4.14 34.57 -34.61
C SER A 119 -3.77 36.06 -34.69
N TYR A 120 -2.60 36.44 -34.18
CA TYR A 120 -2.08 37.83 -34.16
C TYR A 120 -0.95 38.08 -35.17
N VAL A 121 -0.72 37.16 -36.12
CA VAL A 121 0.23 37.29 -37.24
C VAL A 121 -0.55 37.27 -38.55
#